data_AF-A0A5C7R5C6-F1
#
_entry.id   AF-A0A5C7R5C6-F1
#
_cell.length_a   1.000
_cell.length_b   1.000
_cell.length_c   1.000
_cell.angle_alpha   90.00
_cell.angle_beta   90.00
_cell.angle_gamma   90.00
#
_symmetry.space_group_name_H-M   'P 1'
#
loop_
_entity.id
_entity.type
_entity.pdbx_description
1 polymer ?
#
loop_
_entity_poly.entity_id
_entity_poly.type
_entity_poly.pdbx_seq_one_letter_code
_entity_poly.pdbx_strand_id
1 'polypeptide(L)'
;MTTAISSFNNNVQTAKNSTTNSSLSNLNGFNFLSNLNLFNNPNQQMQMMLLIMQVLQQLMQQLKQTENPTTQTPQTVDLSQSEQTLLDSTFGSNSTEKVVVQDSGAKDGKLSVGDMLIVQNEQGQELKRSSLTSDDLYALRFRENMLKNGAAIGEGWEFSEQLISLKNAALAQPESRSFTGANGSSGTELVVERNQFWEVVERDNNRYLLMRTADAQNQPILASDALNDIFNQRDQYAFDCASPMSLLNLKSSLDTIGADDFNKNAGQLMLSSWFDQYDASQFDGGYISKVRTANAGEISINGIRNLAGETALFDPSKGDKLIAGNAYYFDLPGDTSSAQQGWNALYLGQNAAGGHDFWSNSIGQITVNFESGNYLTAGLLTGYYLGAVVSDPNTERLKAWDTDQSGIS
;
A
#
# COMPACT_ATOMS: atom_id res chain seq x y z
N MET A 1 5.93 -29.05 -5.42
CA MET A 1 4.90 -28.82 -6.46
C MET A 1 4.66 -27.34 -6.47
N THR A 2 5.21 -26.66 -7.47
CA THR A 2 5.30 -25.21 -7.59
C THR A 2 4.15 -24.71 -8.44
N THR A 3 3.32 -23.83 -7.89
CA THR A 3 2.28 -23.14 -8.63
C THR A 3 2.95 -22.20 -9.61
N ALA A 4 3.04 -22.61 -10.86
CA ALA A 4 3.42 -21.75 -11.97
C ALA A 4 2.49 -20.52 -12.00
N ILE A 5 3.04 -19.35 -12.30
CA ILE A 5 2.28 -18.15 -12.63
C ILE A 5 1.53 -18.45 -13.94
N SER A 6 0.32 -19.00 -13.85
CA SER A 6 -0.55 -19.16 -15.00
C SER A 6 -1.09 -17.79 -15.36
N SER A 7 -0.48 -17.16 -16.36
CA SER A 7 -0.92 -15.92 -16.98
C SER A 7 -2.39 -16.04 -17.46
N PHE A 8 -3.32 -15.39 -16.76
CA PHE A 8 -4.69 -15.21 -17.25
C PHE A 8 -4.89 -13.80 -17.79
N ASN A 9 -5.31 -13.77 -19.05
CA ASN A 9 -5.45 -12.60 -19.90
C ASN A 9 -6.83 -11.98 -19.69
N ASN A 10 -6.94 -10.90 -18.89
CA ASN A 10 -8.21 -10.20 -18.66
C ASN A 10 -8.34 -8.97 -19.58
N ASN A 11 -8.94 -9.20 -20.75
CA ASN A 11 -9.59 -8.15 -21.53
C ASN A 11 -10.90 -7.76 -20.84
N VAL A 12 -10.92 -6.63 -20.13
CA VAL A 12 -12.18 -6.01 -19.66
C VAL A 12 -12.45 -4.74 -20.47
N GLN A 13 -13.52 -4.82 -21.25
CA GLN A 13 -14.11 -3.72 -22.01
C GLN A 13 -14.57 -2.60 -21.06
N THR A 14 -14.14 -1.37 -21.35
CA THR A 14 -14.60 -0.14 -20.70
C THR A 14 -16.08 0.11 -20.99
N ALA A 15 -16.91 0.09 -19.96
CA ALA A 15 -18.28 0.59 -20.01
C ALA A 15 -18.28 2.14 -20.08
N LYS A 16 -18.92 2.68 -21.11
CA LYS A 16 -19.21 4.10 -21.29
C LYS A 16 -20.24 4.55 -20.26
N ASN A 17 -19.89 5.49 -19.39
CA ASN A 17 -20.87 6.25 -18.62
C ASN A 17 -21.21 7.55 -19.35
N SER A 18 -22.50 7.66 -19.68
CA SER A 18 -23.16 8.83 -20.25
C SER A 18 -23.39 9.90 -19.18
N THR A 19 -22.89 11.11 -19.41
CA THR A 19 -23.29 12.32 -18.70
C THR A 19 -24.58 12.88 -19.28
N THR A 20 -25.64 12.95 -18.48
CA THR A 20 -26.82 13.79 -18.76
C THR A 20 -26.88 14.94 -17.76
N ASN A 21 -26.80 16.15 -18.32
CA ASN A 21 -26.95 17.43 -17.66
C ASN A 21 -28.31 17.56 -16.96
N SER A 22 -28.29 17.93 -15.68
CA SER A 22 -29.45 18.51 -14.99
C SER A 22 -29.28 20.02 -14.91
N SER A 23 -30.11 20.70 -15.70
CA SER A 23 -30.41 22.12 -15.64
C SER A 23 -31.12 22.48 -14.34
N LEU A 24 -30.66 23.52 -13.65
CA LEU A 24 -31.45 24.28 -12.68
C LEU A 24 -31.60 25.71 -13.20
N SER A 25 -32.81 25.99 -13.67
CA SER A 25 -33.32 27.29 -14.05
C SER A 25 -34.01 27.97 -12.86
N ASN A 26 -34.14 29.28 -12.98
CA ASN A 26 -35.03 30.20 -12.24
C ASN A 26 -34.58 30.66 -10.85
N LEU A 27 -34.13 31.93 -10.80
CA LEU A 27 -34.85 32.98 -10.08
C LEU A 27 -34.55 34.33 -10.75
N ASN A 28 -35.52 34.80 -11.53
CA ASN A 28 -35.57 36.11 -12.13
C ASN A 28 -35.88 37.19 -11.06
N GLY A 29 -35.16 38.30 -11.15
CA GLY A 29 -35.79 39.63 -11.24
C GLY A 29 -36.37 40.23 -9.96
N PHE A 30 -35.51 40.87 -9.15
CA PHE A 30 -35.92 42.03 -8.36
C PHE A 30 -35.66 43.30 -9.18
N ASN A 31 -36.67 43.68 -9.97
CA ASN A 31 -36.83 45.01 -10.54
C ASN A 31 -37.32 45.95 -9.42
N PHE A 32 -36.42 46.73 -8.84
CA PHE A 32 -36.73 47.96 -8.13
C PHE A 32 -35.82 49.02 -8.76
N LEU A 33 -36.33 50.21 -9.03
CA LEU A 33 -35.69 51.34 -9.73
C LEU A 33 -36.02 51.51 -11.23
N SER A 34 -37.30 51.47 -11.57
CA SER A 34 -37.82 52.26 -12.68
C SER A 34 -38.99 53.11 -12.19
N ASN A 35 -38.69 54.13 -11.38
CA ASN A 35 -39.50 55.33 -11.13
C ASN A 35 -38.89 56.16 -10.00
N LEU A 36 -37.85 56.95 -10.29
CA LEU A 36 -37.35 57.97 -9.37
C LEU A 36 -36.97 59.22 -10.16
N ASN A 37 -37.98 60.05 -10.41
CA ASN A 37 -37.80 61.48 -10.70
C ASN A 37 -37.38 62.19 -9.40
N LEU A 38 -36.17 61.93 -8.93
CA LEU A 38 -35.72 62.37 -7.61
C LEU A 38 -34.33 63.03 -7.67
N PHE A 39 -34.06 63.87 -8.69
CA PHE A 39 -32.83 64.67 -8.72
C PHE A 39 -33.05 66.03 -9.40
N ASN A 40 -33.71 66.95 -8.70
CA ASN A 40 -33.69 68.37 -9.05
C ASN A 40 -33.30 69.28 -7.87
N ASN A 41 -32.79 68.71 -6.78
CA ASN A 41 -32.31 69.49 -5.63
C ASN A 41 -30.80 69.28 -5.41
N PRO A 42 -29.96 70.32 -5.59
CA PRO A 42 -28.51 70.21 -5.43
C PRO A 42 -28.08 69.79 -4.01
N ASN A 43 -28.90 70.03 -2.99
CA ASN A 43 -28.60 69.58 -1.62
C ASN A 43 -28.73 68.05 -1.45
N GLN A 44 -29.63 67.39 -2.20
CA GLN A 44 -29.77 65.93 -2.15
C GLN A 44 -28.62 65.23 -2.89
N GLN A 45 -28.12 65.83 -3.97
CA GLN A 45 -26.94 65.32 -4.66
C GLN A 45 -25.68 65.40 -3.78
N MET A 46 -25.53 66.47 -3.00
CA MET A 46 -24.39 66.63 -2.09
C MET A 46 -24.44 65.65 -0.91
N GLN A 47 -25.63 65.41 -0.34
CA GLN A 47 -25.80 64.39 0.71
C GLN A 47 -25.54 62.97 0.19
N MET A 48 -25.95 62.67 -1.05
CA MET A 48 -25.69 61.37 -1.66
C MET A 48 -24.20 61.19 -1.99
N MET A 49 -23.50 62.24 -2.42
CA MET A 49 -22.03 62.20 -2.60
C MET A 49 -21.29 61.96 -1.28
N LEU A 50 -21.73 62.58 -0.19
CA LEU A 50 -21.18 62.35 1.14
C LEU A 50 -21.42 60.90 1.61
N LEU A 51 -22.62 60.37 1.36
CA LEU A 51 -22.94 58.97 1.68
C LEU A 51 -22.10 58.00 0.85
N ILE A 52 -21.93 58.26 -0.45
CA ILE A 52 -21.09 57.45 -1.34
C ILE A 52 -19.62 57.51 -0.90
N MET A 53 -19.11 58.69 -0.51
CA MET A 53 -17.75 58.83 0.02
C MET A 53 -17.56 58.11 1.36
N GLN A 54 -18.56 58.15 2.25
CA GLN A 54 -18.51 57.41 3.51
C GLN A 54 -18.55 55.89 3.29
N VAL A 55 -19.38 55.41 2.37
CA VAL A 55 -19.42 53.99 1.99
C VAL A 55 -18.10 53.56 1.33
N LEU A 56 -17.52 54.37 0.45
CA LEU A 56 -16.20 54.12 -0.14
C LEU A 56 -15.08 54.13 0.92
N GLN A 57 -15.13 55.02 1.91
CA GLN A 57 -14.18 55.03 3.02
C GLN A 57 -14.33 53.80 3.93
N GLN A 58 -15.56 53.37 4.22
CA GLN A 58 -15.80 52.13 4.95
C GLN A 58 -15.36 50.90 4.17
N LEU A 59 -15.58 50.85 2.86
CA LEU A 59 -15.08 49.77 2.00
C LEU A 59 -13.55 49.73 1.97
N MET A 60 -12.90 50.91 1.87
CA MET A 60 -11.44 51.00 1.93
C MET A 60 -10.87 50.65 3.31
N GLN A 61 -11.59 50.93 4.40
CA GLN A 61 -11.20 50.49 5.74
C GLN A 61 -11.41 48.98 5.95
N GLN A 62 -12.47 48.39 5.39
CA GLN A 62 -12.68 46.94 5.38
C GLN A 62 -11.62 46.22 4.54
N LEU A 63 -11.26 46.76 3.38
CA LEU A 63 -10.18 46.23 2.55
C LEU A 63 -8.80 46.30 3.24
N LYS A 64 -8.55 47.35 4.04
CA LYS A 64 -7.33 47.46 4.87
C LYS A 64 -7.34 46.56 6.10
N GLN A 65 -8.50 46.10 6.58
CA GLN A 65 -8.61 45.16 7.69
C GLN A 65 -8.51 43.69 7.26
N THR A 66 -8.58 43.39 5.96
CA THR A 66 -8.35 42.05 5.41
C THR A 66 -6.88 41.72 5.09
N GLU A 67 -5.94 42.67 5.25
CA GLU A 67 -4.51 42.45 5.00
C GLU A 67 -3.70 42.24 6.29
N ASN A 68 -4.16 41.34 7.18
CA ASN A 68 -3.27 40.66 8.12
C ASN A 68 -3.94 39.38 8.66
N PRO A 69 -4.07 38.31 7.85
CA PRO A 69 -3.86 37.01 8.45
C PRO A 69 -2.38 37.00 8.87
N THR A 70 -2.11 36.77 10.16
CA THR A 70 -0.78 36.34 10.60
C THR A 70 -0.40 35.13 9.74
N THR A 71 0.42 35.36 8.72
CA THR A 71 1.09 34.30 7.97
C THR A 71 2.09 33.69 8.94
N GLN A 72 1.60 32.76 9.77
CA GLN A 72 2.45 31.71 10.30
C GLN A 72 3.15 31.12 9.08
N THR A 73 4.47 31.33 9.02
CA THR A 73 5.31 30.72 8.00
C THR A 73 5.02 29.22 8.05
N PRO A 74 4.66 28.56 6.93
CA PRO A 74 4.35 27.13 6.94
C PRO A 74 5.49 26.39 7.64
N GLN A 75 5.18 25.74 8.76
CA GLN A 75 6.19 25.06 9.54
C GLN A 75 6.52 23.74 8.82
N THR A 76 7.80 23.45 8.63
CA THR A 76 8.20 22.14 8.10
C THR A 76 7.91 21.08 9.14
N VAL A 77 7.28 19.97 8.73
CA VAL A 77 7.10 18.79 9.59
C VAL A 77 8.47 18.17 9.84
N ASP A 78 8.79 17.88 11.10
CA ASP A 78 10.02 17.16 11.45
C ASP A 78 9.78 15.66 11.27
N LEU A 79 10.48 15.06 10.31
CA LEU A 79 10.26 13.69 9.86
C LEU A 79 11.35 12.78 10.40
N SER A 80 10.98 11.59 10.84
CA SER A 80 11.97 10.54 11.09
C SER A 80 12.69 10.15 9.79
N GLN A 81 13.87 9.55 9.91
CA GLN A 81 14.62 9.08 8.73
C GLN A 81 13.82 8.07 7.90
N SER A 82 13.04 7.20 8.55
CA SER A 82 12.16 6.23 7.88
C SER A 82 11.02 6.90 7.12
N GLU A 83 10.37 7.91 7.73
CA GLU A 83 9.32 8.68 7.06
C GLU A 83 9.89 9.46 5.86
N GLN A 84 11.06 10.07 6.02
CA GLN A 84 11.74 10.76 4.92
C GLN A 84 12.05 9.82 3.75
N THR A 85 12.67 8.67 4.02
CA THR A 85 12.98 7.66 2.99
C THR A 85 11.71 7.17 2.28
N LEU A 86 10.63 6.97 3.04
CA LEU A 86 9.36 6.53 2.50
C LEU A 86 8.72 7.59 1.59
N LEU A 87 8.69 8.84 2.03
CA LEU A 87 8.18 9.97 1.25
C LEU A 87 9.01 10.20 -0.03
N ASP A 88 10.34 10.20 0.08
CA ASP A 88 11.24 10.36 -1.06
C ASP A 88 10.98 9.26 -2.11
N SER A 89 10.88 8.00 -1.68
CA SER A 89 10.59 6.89 -2.58
C SER A 89 9.16 6.89 -3.13
N THR A 90 8.19 7.46 -2.40
CA THR A 90 6.78 7.48 -2.82
C THR A 90 6.48 8.64 -3.77
N PHE A 91 7.01 9.84 -3.51
CA PHE A 91 6.67 11.07 -4.25
C PHE A 91 7.79 11.61 -5.14
N GLY A 92 9.06 11.32 -4.84
CA GLY A 92 10.19 11.64 -5.71
C GLY A 92 10.21 10.75 -6.95
N SER A 93 10.69 11.26 -8.08
CA SER A 93 10.76 10.53 -9.35
C SER A 93 12.10 9.81 -9.57
N ASN A 94 13.13 10.18 -8.81
CA ASN A 94 14.47 9.60 -8.87
C ASN A 94 15.17 9.79 -7.50
N SER A 95 16.37 9.20 -7.36
CA SER A 95 17.13 9.19 -6.11
C SER A 95 17.74 10.54 -5.69
N THR A 96 17.68 11.56 -6.55
CA THR A 96 18.26 12.88 -6.27
C THR A 96 17.22 13.91 -5.86
N GLU A 97 15.94 13.60 -6.07
CA GLU A 97 14.83 14.40 -5.60
C GLU A 97 14.56 14.16 -4.11
N LYS A 98 14.21 15.24 -3.41
CA LYS A 98 13.85 15.22 -1.99
C LYS A 98 12.45 15.74 -1.78
N VAL A 99 11.78 15.20 -0.77
CA VAL A 99 10.40 15.53 -0.44
C VAL A 99 10.37 16.28 0.88
N VAL A 100 9.83 17.49 0.88
CA VAL A 100 9.63 18.31 2.07
C VAL A 100 8.14 18.44 2.33
N VAL A 101 7.74 18.28 3.59
CA VAL A 101 6.34 18.44 4.02
C VAL A 101 6.19 19.71 4.82
N GLN A 102 5.25 20.55 4.43
CA GLN A 102 4.83 21.72 5.18
C GLN A 102 3.51 21.42 5.89
N ASP A 103 3.50 21.63 7.20
CA ASP A 103 2.34 21.49 8.05
C ASP A 103 1.34 22.61 7.75
N SER A 104 0.31 22.26 6.98
CA SER A 104 -0.67 23.20 6.45
C SER A 104 -2.11 22.75 6.69
N GLY A 105 -2.31 21.45 6.95
CA GLY A 105 -3.60 20.86 7.28
C GLY A 105 -3.92 21.06 8.76
N ALA A 106 -3.59 20.06 9.58
CA ALA A 106 -3.94 20.03 11.00
C ALA A 106 -3.16 21.02 11.87
N LYS A 107 -1.95 21.43 11.46
CA LYS A 107 -1.08 22.34 12.21
C LYS A 107 -0.66 21.80 13.58
N ASP A 108 -0.41 20.49 13.64
CA ASP A 108 -0.07 19.76 14.86
C ASP A 108 1.41 19.29 14.90
N GLY A 109 2.19 19.64 13.88
CA GLY A 109 3.60 19.26 13.72
C GLY A 109 3.81 17.81 13.29
N LYS A 110 2.75 17.10 12.87
CA LYS A 110 2.80 15.73 12.39
C LYS A 110 2.33 15.65 10.94
N LEU A 111 2.60 14.51 10.29
CA LEU A 111 2.13 14.26 8.94
C LEU A 111 0.62 13.95 8.95
N SER A 112 -0.17 14.83 8.35
CA SER A 112 -1.63 14.83 8.38
C SER A 112 -2.26 15.04 6.99
N VAL A 113 -3.55 14.70 6.85
CA VAL A 113 -4.28 14.95 5.59
C VAL A 113 -4.34 16.47 5.36
N GLY A 114 -4.00 16.89 4.14
CA GLY A 114 -4.00 18.29 3.74
C GLY A 114 -2.65 18.99 3.91
N ASP A 115 -1.63 18.32 4.47
CA ASP A 115 -0.28 18.87 4.50
C ASP A 115 0.32 18.99 3.10
N MET A 116 1.09 20.05 2.87
CA MET A 116 1.68 20.34 1.56
C MET A 116 2.97 19.55 1.37
N LEU A 117 2.94 18.64 0.41
CA LEU A 117 4.11 17.98 -0.15
C LEU A 117 4.79 18.86 -1.20
N ILE A 118 6.11 19.01 -1.09
CA ILE A 118 6.96 19.72 -2.04
C ILE A 118 8.09 18.79 -2.46
N VAL A 119 8.13 18.44 -3.74
CA VAL A 119 9.25 17.71 -4.33
C VAL A 119 10.28 18.73 -4.82
N GLN A 120 11.54 18.56 -4.44
CA GLN A 120 12.65 19.44 -4.75
C GLN A 120 13.78 18.68 -5.44
N ASN A 121 14.54 19.37 -6.31
CA ASN A 121 15.80 18.84 -6.83
C ASN A 121 16.95 18.98 -5.80
N GLU A 122 18.14 18.49 -6.16
CA GLU A 122 19.34 18.59 -5.31
C GLU A 122 19.73 20.03 -4.93
N GLN A 123 19.34 21.02 -5.73
CA GLN A 123 19.60 22.44 -5.48
C GLN A 123 18.50 23.09 -4.62
N GLY A 124 17.50 22.33 -4.17
CA GLY A 124 16.38 22.82 -3.37
C GLY A 124 15.30 23.57 -4.16
N GLN A 125 15.33 23.50 -5.50
CA GLN A 125 14.28 24.10 -6.33
C GLN A 125 13.05 23.20 -6.35
N GLU A 126 11.88 23.80 -6.12
CA GLU A 126 10.59 23.11 -6.21
C GLU A 126 10.31 22.64 -7.64
N LEU A 127 10.08 21.34 -7.78
CA LEU A 127 9.70 20.67 -9.02
C LEU A 127 8.19 20.43 -9.08
N LYS A 128 7.60 20.06 -7.94
CA LYS A 128 6.18 19.71 -7.81
C LYS A 128 5.66 20.05 -6.43
N ARG A 129 4.38 20.42 -6.37
CA ARG A 129 3.64 20.65 -5.13
C ARG A 129 2.29 19.96 -5.17
N SER A 130 1.91 19.32 -4.07
CA SER A 130 0.61 18.65 -3.90
C SER A 130 0.20 18.62 -2.43
N SER A 131 -1.04 18.29 -2.13
CA SER A 131 -1.50 18.07 -0.75
C SER A 131 -1.61 16.57 -0.47
N LEU A 132 -1.24 16.15 0.74
CA LEU A 132 -1.43 14.78 1.20
C LEU A 132 -2.91 14.43 1.28
N THR A 133 -3.30 13.35 0.62
CA THR A 133 -4.66 12.81 0.69
C THR A 133 -4.77 11.74 1.79
N SER A 134 -6.00 11.33 2.09
CA SER A 134 -6.22 10.18 2.96
C SER A 134 -5.59 8.90 2.38
N ASP A 135 -5.69 8.68 1.07
CA ASP A 135 -5.11 7.50 0.42
C ASP A 135 -3.59 7.47 0.54
N ASP A 136 -2.95 8.64 0.39
CA ASP A 136 -1.51 8.78 0.60
C ASP A 136 -1.13 8.39 2.03
N LEU A 137 -1.85 8.88 3.03
CA LEU A 137 -1.54 8.60 4.42
C LEU A 137 -1.73 7.13 4.81
N TYR A 138 -2.82 6.49 4.39
CA TYR A 138 -2.98 5.04 4.59
C TYR A 138 -1.85 4.25 3.94
N ALA A 139 -1.47 4.62 2.71
CA ALA A 139 -0.37 3.94 2.03
C ALA A 139 0.97 4.15 2.74
N LEU A 140 1.22 5.36 3.28
CA LEU A 140 2.41 5.67 4.05
C LEU A 140 2.46 4.90 5.37
N ARG A 141 1.39 4.91 6.16
CA ARG A 141 1.34 4.19 7.45
C ARG A 141 1.42 2.68 7.27
N PHE A 142 0.78 2.14 6.24
CA PHE A 142 0.93 0.73 5.88
C PHE A 142 2.38 0.38 5.55
N ARG A 143 3.05 1.18 4.70
CA ARG A 143 4.44 0.93 4.30
C ARG A 143 5.42 1.11 5.46
N GLU A 144 5.18 2.07 6.34
CA GLU A 144 5.93 2.22 7.59
C GLU A 144 5.83 0.95 8.45
N ASN A 145 4.62 0.41 8.62
CA ASN A 145 4.41 -0.84 9.32
C ASN A 145 5.03 -2.04 8.59
N MET A 146 4.98 -2.10 7.25
CA MET A 146 5.67 -3.13 6.46
C MET A 146 7.17 -3.13 6.72
N LEU A 147 7.81 -1.96 6.70
CA LEU A 147 9.24 -1.82 6.98
C LEU A 147 9.58 -2.22 8.41
N LYS A 148 8.79 -1.77 9.39
CA LYS A 148 8.96 -2.12 10.80
C LYS A 148 8.82 -3.63 11.03
N ASN A 149 7.79 -4.24 10.45
CA ASN A 149 7.52 -5.67 10.57
C ASN A 149 8.58 -6.50 9.86
N GLY A 150 9.01 -6.08 8.67
CA GLY A 150 10.13 -6.70 7.93
C GLY A 150 11.47 -6.61 8.68
N ALA A 151 11.74 -5.51 9.38
CA ALA A 151 12.93 -5.40 10.21
C ALA A 151 12.86 -6.30 11.46
N ALA A 152 11.69 -6.42 12.09
CA ALA A 152 11.50 -7.21 13.32
C ALA A 152 11.68 -8.72 13.12
N ILE A 153 11.45 -9.22 11.89
CA ILE A 153 11.62 -10.64 11.57
C ILE A 153 13.06 -11.05 11.27
N GLY A 154 14.01 -10.13 11.07
CA GLY A 154 15.43 -10.49 10.93
C GLY A 154 15.69 -11.51 9.80
N GLU A 155 16.13 -12.73 10.14
CA GLU A 155 16.36 -13.80 9.15
C GLU A 155 15.08 -14.45 8.59
N GLY A 156 13.90 -14.11 9.14
CA GLY A 156 12.60 -14.63 8.71
C GLY A 156 12.12 -15.85 9.49
N TRP A 157 11.40 -16.72 8.79
CA TRP A 157 10.89 -18.01 9.24
C TRP A 157 11.62 -19.14 8.51
N GLU A 158 11.67 -20.32 9.13
CA GLU A 158 12.25 -21.50 8.50
C GLU A 158 11.51 -21.84 7.18
N PHE A 159 12.25 -22.32 6.19
CA PHE A 159 11.67 -22.71 4.90
C PHE A 159 10.97 -24.07 4.97
N SER A 160 9.80 -24.20 4.33
CA SER A 160 9.06 -25.45 4.19
C SER A 160 8.76 -25.79 2.74
N GLU A 161 9.17 -26.97 2.29
CA GLU A 161 8.79 -27.53 0.97
C GLU A 161 7.33 -27.97 0.91
N GLN A 162 6.67 -28.09 2.05
CA GLN A 162 5.26 -28.45 2.19
C GLN A 162 4.33 -27.23 2.19
N LEU A 163 4.84 -26.07 1.75
CA LEU A 163 4.22 -24.76 1.82
C LEU A 163 4.13 -24.17 3.23
N ILE A 164 3.58 -24.91 4.18
CA ILE A 164 3.32 -24.43 5.54
C ILE A 164 3.54 -25.61 6.51
N SER A 165 4.18 -25.36 7.64
CA SER A 165 4.26 -26.32 8.75
C SER A 165 4.35 -25.62 10.12
N LEU A 166 3.75 -26.26 11.12
CA LEU A 166 3.84 -25.99 12.54
C LEU A 166 4.78 -27.02 13.19
N LYS A 167 5.87 -26.54 13.78
CA LYS A 167 6.88 -27.43 14.38
C LYS A 167 6.34 -28.09 15.64
N ASN A 168 6.64 -29.38 15.81
CA ASN A 168 6.21 -30.18 16.96
C ASN A 168 4.69 -30.21 17.21
N ALA A 169 3.89 -29.89 16.18
CA ALA A 169 2.43 -29.72 16.30
C ALA A 169 1.65 -30.79 15.51
N ALA A 170 2.31 -31.81 14.98
CA ALA A 170 1.67 -32.90 14.25
C ALA A 170 0.67 -33.65 15.13
N LEU A 171 -0.52 -33.90 14.58
CA LEU A 171 -1.52 -34.72 15.25
C LEU A 171 -1.10 -36.20 15.20
N ALA A 172 -1.33 -36.92 16.31
CA ALA A 172 -1.04 -38.35 16.38
C ALA A 172 -1.86 -39.15 15.34
N GLN A 173 -3.05 -38.66 15.01
CA GLN A 173 -3.89 -39.12 13.90
C GLN A 173 -4.51 -37.89 13.23
N PRO A 174 -4.36 -37.71 11.91
CA PRO A 174 -5.04 -36.64 11.20
C PRO A 174 -6.56 -36.70 11.33
N GLU A 175 -7.22 -35.54 11.42
CA GLU A 175 -8.67 -35.43 11.62
C GLU A 175 -9.36 -35.01 10.33
N SER A 176 -10.30 -35.83 9.84
CA SER A 176 -11.09 -35.52 8.64
C SER A 176 -12.38 -34.79 9.02
N ARG A 177 -12.67 -33.66 8.37
CA ARG A 177 -13.93 -32.92 8.57
C ARG A 177 -14.42 -32.24 7.30
N SER A 178 -15.71 -31.94 7.26
CA SER A 178 -16.28 -31.09 6.21
C SER A 178 -15.98 -29.61 6.48
N PHE A 179 -15.79 -28.84 5.42
CA PHE A 179 -15.64 -27.38 5.49
C PHE A 179 -16.55 -26.69 4.49
N THR A 180 -16.84 -25.41 4.73
CA THR A 180 -17.46 -24.49 3.77
C THR A 180 -16.52 -23.29 3.60
N GLY A 181 -16.00 -23.09 2.39
CA GLY A 181 -15.11 -21.98 2.06
C GLY A 181 -15.85 -20.65 1.96
N ALA A 182 -15.11 -19.55 1.94
CA ALA A 182 -15.65 -18.19 1.86
C ALA A 182 -16.53 -17.94 0.62
N ASN A 183 -16.27 -18.65 -0.48
CA ASN A 183 -17.07 -18.60 -1.71
C ASN A 183 -18.31 -19.53 -1.68
N GLY A 184 -18.63 -20.14 -0.53
CA GLY A 184 -19.75 -21.08 -0.37
C GLY A 184 -19.48 -22.49 -0.89
N SER A 185 -18.29 -22.77 -1.45
CA SER A 185 -17.89 -24.14 -1.79
C SER A 185 -17.82 -24.99 -0.52
N SER A 186 -18.15 -26.26 -0.63
CA SER A 186 -18.04 -27.20 0.49
C SER A 186 -17.22 -28.41 0.07
N GLY A 187 -16.46 -28.97 1.00
CA GLY A 187 -15.55 -30.07 0.73
C GLY A 187 -15.18 -30.82 2.01
N THR A 188 -14.16 -31.68 1.89
CA THR A 188 -13.54 -32.35 3.03
C THR A 188 -12.10 -31.89 3.13
N GLU A 189 -11.63 -31.67 4.35
CA GLU A 189 -10.24 -31.35 4.66
C GLU A 189 -9.68 -32.31 5.69
N LEU A 190 -8.36 -32.41 5.73
CA LEU A 190 -7.63 -33.18 6.74
C LEU A 190 -6.81 -32.22 7.61
N VAL A 191 -7.09 -32.16 8.90
CA VAL A 191 -6.25 -31.45 9.86
C VAL A 191 -5.05 -32.34 10.20
N VAL A 192 -3.84 -31.84 9.96
CA VAL A 192 -2.60 -32.61 10.11
C VAL A 192 -1.69 -32.08 11.23
N GLU A 193 -1.74 -30.78 11.49
CA GLU A 193 -0.97 -30.12 12.55
C GLU A 193 -1.85 -29.09 13.27
N ARG A 194 -1.63 -28.87 14.57
CA ARG A 194 -2.44 -27.95 15.38
C ARG A 194 -1.66 -27.36 16.54
N ASN A 195 -1.75 -26.03 16.71
CA ASN A 195 -1.36 -25.35 17.95
C ASN A 195 -2.58 -24.64 18.58
N GLN A 196 -2.35 -23.70 19.52
CA GLN A 196 -3.41 -22.97 20.19
C GLN A 196 -4.28 -22.14 19.23
N PHE A 197 -3.67 -21.55 18.19
CA PHE A 197 -4.32 -20.57 17.32
C PHE A 197 -4.57 -21.08 15.89
N TRP A 198 -3.81 -22.07 15.45
CA TRP A 198 -3.73 -22.46 14.04
C TRP A 198 -3.83 -23.97 13.86
N GLU A 199 -4.35 -24.34 12.68
CA GLU A 199 -4.37 -25.68 12.14
C GLU A 199 -3.71 -25.66 10.76
N VAL A 200 -2.88 -26.66 10.45
CA VAL A 200 -2.54 -26.96 9.06
C VAL A 200 -3.57 -27.93 8.52
N VAL A 201 -4.28 -27.51 7.49
CA VAL A 201 -5.31 -28.31 6.82
C VAL A 201 -4.90 -28.63 5.40
N GLU A 202 -5.14 -29.87 4.98
CA GLU A 202 -4.90 -30.34 3.63
C GLU A 202 -6.20 -30.40 2.84
N ARG A 203 -6.20 -29.74 1.66
CA ARG A 203 -7.30 -29.73 0.69
C ARG A 203 -6.72 -29.86 -0.70
N ASP A 204 -7.19 -30.81 -1.51
CA ASP A 204 -6.80 -30.98 -2.92
C ASP A 204 -5.28 -30.97 -3.18
N ASN A 205 -4.50 -31.66 -2.35
CA ASN A 205 -3.02 -31.70 -2.36
C ASN A 205 -2.32 -30.37 -2.05
N ASN A 206 -3.04 -29.41 -1.47
CA ASN A 206 -2.49 -28.16 -0.99
C ASN A 206 -2.59 -28.07 0.55
N ARG A 207 -1.73 -27.26 1.17
CA ARG A 207 -1.71 -27.00 2.61
C ARG A 207 -2.07 -25.55 2.90
N TYR A 208 -2.91 -25.36 3.90
CA TYR A 208 -3.36 -24.05 4.35
C TYR A 208 -3.13 -23.92 5.85
N LEU A 209 -2.63 -22.77 6.29
CA LEU A 209 -2.70 -22.37 7.69
C LEU A 209 -4.08 -21.75 7.94
N LEU A 210 -4.92 -22.47 8.68
CA LEU A 210 -6.28 -22.05 8.99
C LEU A 210 -6.35 -21.61 10.45
N MET A 211 -6.81 -20.39 10.68
CA MET A 211 -7.04 -19.87 12.03
C MET A 211 -8.14 -20.69 12.69
N ARG A 212 -7.89 -21.13 13.92
CA ARG A 212 -8.93 -21.76 14.73
C ARG A 212 -9.96 -20.69 15.13
N THR A 213 -11.23 -21.05 15.14
CA THR A 213 -12.30 -20.14 15.57
C THR A 213 -12.45 -20.10 17.09
N ALA A 214 -12.00 -21.15 17.78
CA ALA A 214 -11.99 -21.24 19.23
C ALA A 214 -10.80 -22.04 19.78
N ASP A 215 -10.37 -21.68 20.99
CA ASP A 215 -9.32 -22.35 21.74
C ASP A 215 -9.81 -23.69 22.35
N ALA A 216 -8.98 -24.34 23.17
CA ALA A 216 -9.33 -25.61 23.82
C ALA A 216 -10.42 -25.45 24.90
N GLN A 217 -10.69 -24.23 25.34
CA GLN A 217 -11.72 -23.86 26.32
C GLN A 217 -12.98 -23.29 25.64
N ASN A 218 -13.07 -23.44 24.32
CA ASN A 218 -14.17 -22.94 23.49
C ASN A 218 -14.36 -21.42 23.59
N GLN A 219 -13.29 -20.67 23.89
CA GLN A 219 -13.28 -19.22 23.80
C GLN A 219 -12.96 -18.79 22.37
N PRO A 220 -13.64 -17.75 21.83
CA PRO A 220 -13.33 -17.23 20.51
C PRO A 220 -11.87 -16.78 20.40
N ILE A 221 -11.22 -17.11 19.29
CA ILE A 221 -9.89 -16.61 18.96
C ILE A 221 -10.02 -15.35 18.11
N LEU A 222 -9.28 -14.31 18.49
CA LEU A 222 -9.19 -13.07 17.72
C LEU A 222 -8.13 -13.21 16.61
N ALA A 223 -8.45 -12.66 15.43
CA ALA A 223 -7.55 -12.71 14.28
C ALA A 223 -6.22 -12.00 14.53
N SER A 224 -6.27 -10.87 15.25
CA SER A 224 -5.09 -10.15 15.70
C SER A 224 -4.19 -10.97 16.62
N ASP A 225 -4.76 -11.70 17.59
CA ASP A 225 -4.00 -12.57 18.50
C ASP A 225 -3.34 -13.72 17.75
N ALA A 226 -4.11 -14.41 16.89
CA ALA A 226 -3.59 -15.50 16.07
C ALA A 226 -2.45 -15.02 15.14
N LEU A 227 -2.60 -13.86 14.52
CA LEU A 227 -1.58 -13.29 13.65
C LEU A 227 -0.33 -12.87 14.44
N ASN A 228 -0.50 -12.21 15.59
CA ASN A 228 0.61 -11.83 16.46
C ASN A 228 1.37 -13.06 16.98
N ASP A 229 0.71 -14.20 17.21
CA ASP A 229 1.36 -15.46 17.60
C ASP A 229 2.41 -15.90 16.58
N ILE A 230 2.12 -15.80 15.27
CA ILE A 230 3.07 -16.15 14.20
C ILE A 230 4.36 -15.31 14.27
N PHE A 231 4.24 -14.03 14.61
CA PHE A 231 5.38 -13.10 14.71
C PHE A 231 6.12 -13.21 16.04
N ASN A 232 5.44 -13.61 17.12
CA ASN A 232 6.01 -13.75 18.45
C ASN A 232 6.67 -15.13 18.68
N GLN A 233 6.19 -16.17 17.99
CA GLN A 233 6.65 -17.56 18.11
C GLN A 233 7.24 -18.07 16.80
N ARG A 234 8.03 -17.25 16.09
CA ARG A 234 8.49 -17.52 14.71
C ARG A 234 9.18 -18.87 14.55
N ASP A 235 9.87 -19.33 15.58
CA ASP A 235 10.56 -20.62 15.60
C ASP A 235 9.61 -21.82 15.57
N GLN A 236 8.32 -21.63 15.86
CA GLN A 236 7.26 -22.66 15.78
C GLN A 236 6.66 -22.79 14.37
N TYR A 237 7.02 -21.91 13.43
CA TYR A 237 6.45 -21.87 12.09
C TYR A 237 7.52 -22.08 11.03
N ALA A 238 7.11 -22.70 9.92
CA ALA A 238 7.89 -22.78 8.70
C ALA A 238 6.97 -22.53 7.49
N PHE A 239 7.47 -21.77 6.52
CA PHE A 239 6.70 -21.27 5.38
C PHE A 239 7.46 -21.43 4.05
N ASP A 240 6.75 -21.44 2.93
CA ASP A 240 7.34 -21.26 1.61
C ASP A 240 7.87 -19.83 1.41
N CYS A 241 8.36 -19.54 0.20
CA CYS A 241 8.90 -18.23 -0.12
C CYS A 241 7.83 -17.13 -0.26
N ALA A 242 6.55 -17.48 -0.41
CA ALA A 242 5.47 -16.53 -0.70
C ALA A 242 4.59 -16.21 0.53
N SER A 243 4.24 -17.19 1.36
CA SER A 243 3.38 -16.98 2.55
C SER A 243 3.88 -15.86 3.47
N PRO A 244 5.20 -15.65 3.69
CA PRO A 244 5.70 -14.53 4.47
C PRO A 244 5.29 -13.14 3.96
N MET A 245 5.09 -12.98 2.65
CA MET A 245 4.63 -11.70 2.08
C MET A 245 3.18 -11.41 2.43
N SER A 246 2.31 -12.42 2.37
CA SER A 246 0.90 -12.34 2.79
C SER A 246 0.79 -12.07 4.30
N LEU A 247 1.64 -12.72 5.11
CA LEU A 247 1.73 -12.49 6.56
C LEU A 247 2.15 -11.05 6.89
N LEU A 248 3.17 -10.53 6.21
CA LEU A 248 3.59 -9.15 6.36
C LEU A 248 2.48 -8.17 5.97
N ASN A 249 1.71 -8.46 4.90
CA ASN A 249 0.57 -7.64 4.51
C ASN A 249 -0.48 -7.58 5.63
N LEU A 250 -0.92 -8.75 6.10
CA LEU A 250 -1.93 -8.82 7.14
C LEU A 250 -1.47 -8.16 8.43
N LYS A 251 -0.20 -8.38 8.80
CA LYS A 251 0.36 -7.80 10.03
C LYS A 251 0.47 -6.28 9.92
N SER A 252 0.85 -5.78 8.74
CA SER A 252 0.93 -4.34 8.51
C SER A 252 -0.45 -3.71 8.35
N SER A 253 -1.44 -4.44 7.85
CA SER A 253 -2.85 -4.03 7.87
C SER A 253 -3.33 -3.88 9.31
N LEU A 254 -3.14 -4.92 10.14
CA LEU A 254 -3.44 -4.92 11.59
C LEU A 254 -2.78 -3.74 12.32
N ASP A 255 -1.49 -3.51 12.09
CA ASP A 255 -0.75 -2.43 12.76
C ASP A 255 -1.14 -1.03 12.24
N THR A 256 -1.81 -0.95 11.08
CA THR A 256 -2.26 0.32 10.50
C THR A 256 -3.65 0.70 11.00
N ILE A 257 -4.59 -0.25 11.05
CA ILE A 257 -6.00 0.02 11.39
C ILE A 257 -6.36 -0.39 12.82
N GLY A 258 -5.41 -0.94 13.57
CA GLY A 258 -5.64 -1.42 14.93
C GLY A 258 -6.34 -2.77 15.04
N ALA A 259 -6.26 -3.37 16.23
CA ALA A 259 -6.77 -4.72 16.48
C ALA A 259 -8.30 -4.81 16.45
N ASP A 260 -9.00 -3.79 16.93
CA ASP A 260 -10.46 -3.81 17.02
C ASP A 260 -11.10 -3.88 15.62
N ASP A 261 -10.69 -2.99 14.71
CA ASP A 261 -11.18 -2.97 13.34
C ASP A 261 -10.67 -4.16 12.53
N PHE A 262 -9.43 -4.60 12.75
CA PHE A 262 -8.94 -5.83 12.12
C PHE A 262 -9.76 -7.05 12.53
N ASN A 263 -10.00 -7.26 13.83
CA ASN A 263 -10.77 -8.41 14.34
C ASN A 263 -12.21 -8.42 13.82
N LYS A 264 -12.82 -7.24 13.69
CA LYS A 264 -14.19 -7.06 13.21
C LYS A 264 -14.36 -7.45 11.74
N ASN A 265 -13.32 -7.21 10.92
CA ASN A 265 -13.42 -7.36 9.46
C ASN A 265 -12.70 -8.59 8.91
N ALA A 266 -11.63 -9.05 9.56
CA ALA A 266 -10.93 -10.25 9.14
C ALA A 266 -11.83 -11.49 9.30
N GLY A 267 -12.30 -11.83 10.50
CA GLY A 267 -12.91 -13.16 10.68
C GLY A 267 -11.85 -14.27 10.63
N GLN A 268 -12.17 -15.45 10.08
CA GLN A 268 -11.26 -16.62 10.14
C GLN A 268 -10.14 -16.57 9.09
N LEU A 269 -8.91 -16.26 9.48
CA LEU A 269 -7.78 -16.19 8.54
C LEU A 269 -7.45 -17.56 7.90
N MET A 270 -7.08 -17.54 6.63
CA MET A 270 -6.58 -18.71 5.90
C MET A 270 -5.43 -18.30 4.96
N LEU A 271 -4.29 -18.97 5.08
CA LEU A 271 -3.05 -18.61 4.37
C LEU A 271 -2.48 -19.79 3.61
N SER A 272 -2.00 -19.55 2.39
CA SER A 272 -1.23 -20.52 1.60
C SER A 272 -0.52 -19.80 0.47
N SER A 273 0.81 -19.72 0.50
CA SER A 273 1.56 -19.01 -0.54
C SER A 273 1.04 -17.56 -0.70
N TRP A 274 0.78 -17.10 -1.93
CA TRP A 274 0.15 -15.81 -2.21
C TRP A 274 -1.38 -15.75 -2.02
N PHE A 275 -2.03 -16.80 -1.49
CA PHE A 275 -3.47 -16.80 -1.28
C PHE A 275 -3.89 -15.93 -0.08
N ASP A 276 -4.88 -15.06 -0.29
CA ASP A 276 -5.71 -14.40 0.72
C ASP A 276 -7.19 -14.69 0.38
N GLN A 277 -8.03 -14.89 1.40
CA GLN A 277 -9.46 -15.19 1.23
C GLN A 277 -10.35 -13.94 1.16
N TYR A 278 -9.82 -12.76 1.48
CA TYR A 278 -10.60 -11.51 1.56
C TYR A 278 -10.57 -10.65 0.30
N ASP A 279 -9.81 -11.04 -0.71
CA ASP A 279 -9.85 -10.40 -2.01
C ASP A 279 -10.32 -11.39 -3.09
N ALA A 280 -10.78 -10.83 -4.22
CA ALA A 280 -11.12 -11.62 -5.40
C ALA A 280 -9.87 -12.03 -6.21
N SER A 281 -8.70 -11.59 -5.76
CA SER A 281 -7.40 -11.71 -6.39
C SER A 281 -6.69 -12.90 -5.74
N GLN A 282 -7.01 -14.11 -6.19
CA GLN A 282 -6.49 -15.37 -5.61
C GLN A 282 -4.94 -15.51 -5.59
N PHE A 283 -4.19 -14.45 -5.92
CA PHE A 283 -2.78 -14.43 -6.26
C PHE A 283 -1.93 -13.34 -5.59
N ASP A 284 -2.45 -12.51 -4.69
CA ASP A 284 -1.61 -11.43 -4.13
C ASP A 284 -1.74 -11.13 -2.65
N GLY A 285 -2.21 -12.07 -1.82
CA GLY A 285 -2.04 -11.96 -0.38
C GLY A 285 -2.65 -10.68 0.22
N GLY A 286 -3.67 -10.10 -0.42
CA GLY A 286 -4.29 -8.84 -0.02
C GLY A 286 -3.68 -7.57 -0.62
N TYR A 287 -2.65 -7.68 -1.47
CA TYR A 287 -2.04 -6.52 -2.13
C TYR A 287 -2.90 -6.05 -3.32
N ILE A 288 -2.48 -4.96 -3.96
CA ILE A 288 -2.88 -4.62 -5.32
C ILE A 288 -1.66 -4.84 -6.20
N SER A 289 -1.60 -5.98 -6.87
CA SER A 289 -0.44 -6.32 -7.70
C SER A 289 -0.57 -5.79 -9.12
N LYS A 290 0.52 -5.20 -9.61
CA LYS A 290 0.70 -4.84 -11.02
C LYS A 290 1.85 -5.65 -11.57
N VAL A 291 1.60 -6.38 -12.66
CA VAL A 291 2.59 -7.23 -13.32
C VAL A 291 2.65 -6.87 -14.80
N ARG A 292 3.85 -6.66 -15.30
CA ARG A 292 4.13 -6.62 -16.73
C ARG A 292 4.90 -7.89 -17.08
N THR A 293 4.47 -8.60 -18.11
CA THR A 293 5.07 -9.87 -18.54
C THR A 293 5.97 -9.69 -19.76
N ALA A 294 7.01 -10.51 -19.86
CA ALA A 294 7.91 -10.56 -21.01
C ALA A 294 7.40 -11.50 -22.10
N ASN A 295 7.75 -11.18 -23.35
CA ASN A 295 7.70 -12.17 -24.44
C ASN A 295 8.85 -13.17 -24.26
N ALA A 296 8.68 -14.40 -24.76
CA ALA A 296 9.75 -15.39 -24.72
C ALA A 296 11.03 -14.87 -25.41
N GLY A 297 12.16 -14.93 -24.68
CA GLY A 297 13.47 -14.50 -25.15
C GLY A 297 13.71 -12.99 -25.24
N GLU A 298 12.81 -12.17 -24.69
CA GLU A 298 12.98 -10.72 -24.52
C GLU A 298 14.13 -10.38 -23.57
N ILE A 299 14.33 -11.18 -22.52
CA ILE A 299 15.37 -11.05 -21.51
C ILE A 299 16.36 -12.20 -21.70
N SER A 300 17.66 -11.88 -21.61
CA SER A 300 18.74 -12.86 -21.76
C SER A 300 19.84 -12.58 -20.75
N ILE A 301 20.06 -13.50 -19.81
CA ILE A 301 21.09 -13.40 -18.76
C ILE A 301 21.95 -14.65 -18.82
N ASN A 302 23.28 -14.48 -18.92
CA ASN A 302 24.24 -15.59 -18.99
C ASN A 302 23.92 -16.65 -20.07
N GLY A 303 23.32 -16.23 -21.18
CA GLY A 303 22.93 -17.11 -22.28
C GLY A 303 21.60 -17.85 -22.09
N ILE A 304 20.95 -17.69 -20.93
CA ILE A 304 19.61 -18.23 -20.64
C ILE A 304 18.58 -17.16 -20.98
N ARG A 305 17.50 -17.58 -21.65
CA ARG A 305 16.41 -16.72 -22.11
C ARG A 305 15.16 -16.97 -21.28
N ASN A 306 14.44 -15.90 -20.99
CA ASN A 306 13.16 -15.98 -20.29
C ASN A 306 12.10 -16.76 -21.12
N LEU A 307 11.18 -17.43 -20.43
CA LEU A 307 10.00 -18.02 -21.05
C LEU A 307 8.88 -16.97 -21.20
N ALA A 308 7.89 -17.28 -22.04
CA ALA A 308 6.68 -16.46 -22.13
C ALA A 308 5.90 -16.54 -20.80
N GLY A 309 5.47 -15.38 -20.30
CA GLY A 309 4.70 -15.27 -19.06
C GLY A 309 5.52 -14.99 -17.80
N GLU A 310 6.85 -15.11 -17.87
CA GLU A 310 7.76 -14.57 -16.84
C GLU A 310 7.63 -13.03 -16.76
N THR A 311 8.07 -12.44 -15.64
CA THR A 311 7.97 -10.98 -15.51
C THR A 311 8.86 -10.29 -16.54
N ALA A 312 8.43 -9.12 -17.00
CA ALA A 312 9.29 -8.26 -17.80
C ALA A 312 10.38 -7.65 -16.92
N LEU A 313 11.47 -7.20 -17.53
CA LEU A 313 12.51 -6.48 -16.80
C LEU A 313 11.93 -5.16 -16.24
N PHE A 314 12.21 -4.86 -14.98
CA PHE A 314 11.86 -3.61 -14.34
C PHE A 314 12.41 -2.41 -15.14
N ASP A 315 11.54 -1.44 -15.43
CA ASP A 315 11.83 -0.32 -16.32
C ASP A 315 11.11 0.97 -15.87
N PRO A 316 11.83 1.93 -15.24
CA PRO A 316 11.27 3.22 -14.85
C PRO A 316 10.68 4.01 -16.01
N SER A 317 11.19 3.83 -17.23
CA SER A 317 10.64 4.51 -18.42
C SER A 317 9.24 4.01 -18.80
N LYS A 318 8.87 2.83 -18.31
CA LYS A 318 7.52 2.23 -18.44
C LYS A 318 6.65 2.45 -17.21
N GLY A 319 7.10 3.26 -16.25
CA GLY A 319 6.36 3.62 -15.04
C GLY A 319 6.61 2.71 -13.83
N ASP A 320 7.56 1.78 -13.91
CA ASP A 320 7.94 0.97 -12.76
C ASP A 320 8.67 1.83 -11.71
N LYS A 321 8.42 1.57 -10.42
CA LYS A 321 9.01 2.36 -9.34
C LYS A 321 9.37 1.49 -8.15
N LEU A 322 10.52 1.77 -7.54
CA LEU A 322 10.95 1.20 -6.26
C LEU A 322 10.47 2.11 -5.12
N ILE A 323 9.48 1.63 -4.35
CA ILE A 323 8.87 2.34 -3.23
C ILE A 323 9.11 1.52 -1.97
N ALA A 324 9.75 2.10 -0.96
CA ALA A 324 10.06 1.39 0.28
C ALA A 324 8.77 0.87 0.93
N GLY A 325 8.77 -0.36 1.43
CA GLY A 325 7.60 -1.01 1.99
C GLY A 325 6.73 -1.78 0.98
N ASN A 326 7.01 -1.70 -0.32
CA ASN A 326 6.37 -2.56 -1.32
C ASN A 326 7.09 -3.91 -1.45
N ALA A 327 6.33 -4.93 -1.86
CA ALA A 327 6.89 -6.22 -2.26
C ALA A 327 7.16 -6.27 -3.77
N TYR A 328 8.25 -6.94 -4.13
CA TYR A 328 8.78 -7.13 -5.48
C TYR A 328 9.18 -8.59 -5.66
N TYR A 329 9.47 -8.97 -6.91
CA TYR A 329 9.94 -10.30 -7.25
C TYR A 329 11.21 -10.22 -8.09
N PHE A 330 12.15 -11.10 -7.78
CA PHE A 330 13.32 -11.33 -8.61
C PHE A 330 13.13 -12.64 -9.36
N ASP A 331 13.21 -12.59 -10.68
CA ASP A 331 13.04 -13.74 -11.55
C ASP A 331 14.39 -14.34 -11.95
N LEU A 332 14.43 -15.67 -12.08
CA LEU A 332 15.49 -16.40 -12.75
C LEU A 332 14.99 -16.77 -14.16
N PRO A 333 15.55 -16.19 -15.24
CA PRO A 333 15.01 -16.40 -16.57
C PRO A 333 15.09 -17.87 -16.97
N GLY A 334 14.01 -18.39 -17.55
CA GLY A 334 14.00 -19.76 -18.08
C GLY A 334 13.59 -20.83 -17.08
N ASP A 335 13.41 -20.48 -15.80
CA ASP A 335 12.97 -21.40 -14.76
C ASP A 335 11.59 -20.99 -14.24
N THR A 336 10.60 -21.87 -14.43
CA THR A 336 9.21 -21.66 -13.99
C THR A 336 8.70 -22.83 -13.15
N SER A 337 9.62 -23.65 -12.63
CA SER A 337 9.25 -24.90 -11.97
C SER A 337 10.06 -25.19 -10.72
N SER A 338 11.28 -24.69 -10.59
CA SER A 338 12.08 -24.97 -9.40
C SER A 338 11.70 -24.04 -8.23
N ALA A 339 12.13 -24.39 -7.02
CA ALA A 339 12.06 -23.49 -5.87
C ALA A 339 13.02 -22.28 -5.98
N GLN A 340 13.94 -22.29 -6.96
CA GLN A 340 14.93 -21.25 -7.23
C GLN A 340 14.53 -20.35 -8.40
N GLN A 341 13.35 -20.57 -9.00
CA GLN A 341 12.80 -19.79 -10.13
C GLN A 341 12.73 -18.28 -9.86
N GLY A 342 12.76 -17.89 -8.59
CA GLY A 342 12.75 -16.51 -8.16
C GLY A 342 12.56 -16.40 -6.66
N TRP A 343 12.51 -15.18 -6.17
CA TRP A 343 12.27 -14.91 -4.75
C TRP A 343 11.50 -13.61 -4.55
N ASN A 344 10.61 -13.64 -3.55
CA ASN A 344 9.82 -12.50 -3.15
C ASN A 344 10.63 -11.62 -2.19
N ALA A 345 10.51 -10.31 -2.35
CA ALA A 345 11.38 -9.34 -1.70
C ALA A 345 10.58 -8.13 -1.20
N LEU A 346 10.72 -7.78 0.08
CA LEU A 346 10.31 -6.48 0.59
C LEU A 346 11.41 -5.46 0.30
N TYR A 347 11.11 -4.37 -0.39
CA TYR A 347 12.07 -3.31 -0.62
C TYR A 347 12.19 -2.39 0.61
N LEU A 348 13.39 -2.25 1.15
CA LEU A 348 13.69 -1.49 2.37
C LEU A 348 14.09 -0.03 2.10
N GLY A 349 14.51 0.27 0.87
CA GLY A 349 14.97 1.59 0.47
C GLY A 349 16.36 1.57 -0.14
N GLN A 350 16.84 2.75 -0.55
CA GLN A 350 18.18 2.92 -1.07
C GLN A 350 19.12 3.35 0.06
N ASN A 351 20.30 2.73 0.14
CA ASN A 351 21.31 3.09 1.11
C ASN A 351 22.18 4.26 0.64
N ALA A 352 23.02 4.79 1.55
CA ALA A 352 23.87 5.95 1.27
C ALA A 352 24.92 5.72 0.17
N ALA A 353 25.25 4.46 -0.15
CA ALA A 353 26.16 4.11 -1.25
C ALA A 353 25.44 3.97 -2.60
N GLY A 354 24.12 4.19 -2.64
CA GLY A 354 23.29 4.04 -3.84
C GLY A 354 22.80 2.62 -4.10
N GLY A 355 23.17 1.64 -3.26
CA GLY A 355 22.66 0.28 -3.34
C GLY A 355 21.21 0.18 -2.84
N HIS A 356 20.47 -0.81 -3.31
CA HIS A 356 19.07 -1.02 -2.96
C HIS A 356 18.94 -2.16 -1.96
N ASP A 357 18.42 -1.87 -0.77
CA ASP A 357 18.27 -2.88 0.28
C ASP A 357 16.91 -3.58 0.15
N PHE A 358 16.92 -4.90 0.23
CA PHE A 358 15.74 -5.76 0.21
C PHE A 358 15.79 -6.73 1.40
N TRP A 359 14.62 -7.24 1.78
CA TRP A 359 14.47 -8.35 2.70
C TRP A 359 13.72 -9.50 2.02
N SER A 360 14.16 -10.73 2.23
CA SER A 360 13.45 -11.94 1.78
C SER A 360 13.50 -13.03 2.83
N ASN A 361 12.44 -13.83 2.95
CA ASN A 361 12.42 -14.95 3.89
C ASN A 361 13.52 -15.98 3.60
N SER A 362 13.88 -16.17 2.33
CA SER A 362 14.85 -17.20 1.94
C SER A 362 16.31 -16.76 2.07
N ILE A 363 16.56 -15.45 2.23
CA ILE A 363 17.91 -14.85 2.11
C ILE A 363 18.25 -13.96 3.32
N GLY A 364 17.24 -13.40 3.98
CA GLY A 364 17.37 -12.30 4.93
C GLY A 364 17.49 -10.96 4.22
N GLN A 365 18.12 -10.00 4.91
CA GLN A 365 18.39 -8.67 4.33
C GLN A 365 19.58 -8.74 3.37
N ILE A 366 19.43 -8.17 2.18
CA ILE A 366 20.45 -8.13 1.14
C ILE A 366 20.48 -6.76 0.45
N THR A 367 21.68 -6.25 0.20
CA THR A 367 21.89 -5.08 -0.66
C THR A 367 22.10 -5.56 -2.10
N VAL A 368 21.24 -5.08 -2.99
CA VAL A 368 21.30 -5.32 -4.42
C VAL A 368 21.88 -4.09 -5.12
N ASN A 369 23.01 -4.29 -5.79
CA ASN A 369 23.55 -3.31 -6.72
C ASN A 369 23.14 -3.74 -8.12
N PHE A 370 22.35 -2.90 -8.79
CA PHE A 370 21.96 -3.15 -10.17
C PHE A 370 23.06 -2.74 -11.12
N GLU A 371 23.24 -3.51 -12.19
CA GLU A 371 24.09 -3.09 -13.30
C GLU A 371 23.55 -1.79 -13.90
N SER A 372 24.46 -0.87 -14.24
CA SER A 372 24.13 0.46 -14.74
C SER A 372 23.11 0.39 -15.88
N GLY A 373 21.89 0.85 -15.61
CA GLY A 373 20.82 1.02 -16.58
C GLY A 373 19.95 -0.21 -16.87
N ASN A 374 20.18 -1.38 -16.25
CA ASN A 374 19.49 -2.60 -16.69
C ASN A 374 18.84 -3.46 -15.59
N TYR A 375 18.77 -3.04 -14.31
CA TYR A 375 18.09 -3.77 -13.22
C TYR A 375 18.43 -5.29 -13.11
N LEU A 376 19.57 -5.67 -13.69
CA LEU A 376 20.18 -6.98 -13.56
C LEU A 376 20.95 -7.01 -12.24
N THR A 377 20.87 -8.14 -11.55
CA THR A 377 21.55 -8.28 -10.27
C THR A 377 22.98 -8.77 -10.47
N ALA A 378 23.86 -8.39 -9.53
CA ALA A 378 25.27 -8.79 -9.51
C ALA A 378 25.62 -9.51 -8.19
N GLY A 379 26.82 -10.11 -8.14
CA GLY A 379 27.35 -10.74 -6.93
C GLY A 379 26.62 -12.04 -6.58
N LEU A 380 26.13 -12.17 -5.34
CA LEU A 380 25.48 -13.39 -4.85
C LEU A 380 24.17 -13.73 -5.57
N LEU A 381 23.56 -12.76 -6.24
CA LEU A 381 22.32 -12.92 -6.98
C LEU A 381 22.53 -13.00 -8.50
N THR A 382 23.79 -13.10 -8.96
CA THR A 382 24.10 -13.15 -10.40
C THR A 382 23.23 -14.18 -11.12
N GLY A 383 22.53 -13.75 -12.17
CA GLY A 383 21.58 -14.58 -12.92
C GLY A 383 20.12 -14.15 -12.76
N TYR A 384 19.78 -13.50 -11.64
CA TYR A 384 18.44 -12.97 -11.41
C TYR A 384 18.29 -11.55 -11.98
N TYR A 385 17.05 -11.13 -12.25
CA TYR A 385 16.69 -9.75 -12.54
C TYR A 385 15.52 -9.29 -11.70
N LEU A 386 15.42 -7.98 -11.46
CA LEU A 386 14.22 -7.41 -10.84
C LEU A 386 13.08 -7.43 -11.87
N GLY A 387 12.01 -8.15 -11.53
CA GLY A 387 10.81 -8.22 -12.33
C GLY A 387 10.00 -6.92 -12.29
N ALA A 388 9.28 -6.64 -13.36
CA ALA A 388 8.29 -5.58 -13.47
C ALA A 388 6.98 -6.01 -12.78
N VAL A 389 7.11 -6.33 -11.50
CA VAL A 389 6.02 -6.66 -10.60
C VAL A 389 6.19 -5.88 -9.32
N VAL A 390 5.08 -5.29 -8.88
CA VAL A 390 4.98 -4.59 -7.61
C VAL A 390 3.66 -4.95 -6.96
N SER A 391 3.71 -5.22 -5.67
CA SER A 391 2.53 -5.43 -4.83
C SER A 391 2.36 -4.20 -3.94
N ASP A 392 1.40 -3.35 -4.31
CA ASP A 392 1.06 -2.11 -3.60
C ASP A 392 0.08 -2.38 -2.45
N PRO A 393 0.03 -1.51 -1.42
CA PRO A 393 -1.00 -1.57 -0.39
C PRO A 393 -2.41 -1.46 -0.97
N ASN A 394 -3.35 -2.26 -0.48
CA ASN A 394 -4.77 -2.12 -0.79
C ASN A 394 -5.42 -1.06 0.13
N THR A 395 -5.19 0.21 -0.18
CA THR A 395 -5.69 1.34 0.63
C THR A 395 -7.21 1.42 0.70
N GLU A 396 -7.92 0.97 -0.34
CA GLU A 396 -9.38 0.90 -0.34
C GLU A 396 -9.87 -0.09 0.73
N ARG A 397 -9.26 -1.28 0.84
CA ARG A 397 -9.56 -2.24 1.90
C ARG A 397 -9.26 -1.68 3.28
N LEU A 398 -8.10 -1.06 3.47
CA LEU A 398 -7.72 -0.48 4.77
C LEU A 398 -8.75 0.56 5.22
N LYS A 399 -9.12 1.48 4.33
CA LYS A 399 -10.15 2.50 4.60
C LYS A 399 -11.54 1.92 4.87
N ALA A 400 -11.89 0.83 4.19
CA ALA A 400 -13.16 0.18 4.41
C ALA A 400 -13.23 -0.54 5.78
N TRP A 401 -12.08 -1.01 6.28
CA TRP A 401 -11.99 -1.73 7.55
C TRP A 401 -11.81 -0.79 8.74
N ASP A 402 -11.08 0.31 8.56
CA ASP A 402 -10.77 1.32 9.58
C ASP A 402 -11.97 2.25 9.84
N THR A 403 -12.79 1.88 10.82
CA THR A 403 -14.01 2.61 11.16
C THR A 403 -13.77 3.78 12.11
N ASP A 404 -12.66 3.77 12.86
CA ASP A 404 -12.27 4.86 13.76
C ASP A 404 -11.26 5.85 13.15
N GLN A 405 -10.75 5.55 11.95
CA GLN A 405 -9.74 6.32 11.20
C GLN A 405 -8.38 6.37 11.90
N SER A 406 -8.06 5.36 12.72
CA SER A 406 -6.77 5.23 13.41
C SER A 406 -5.57 5.22 12.46
N GLY A 407 -5.73 4.75 11.23
CA GLY A 407 -4.68 4.71 10.21
C GLY A 407 -4.26 6.08 9.66
N ILE A 408 -4.99 7.15 9.98
CA ILE A 408 -4.69 8.52 9.52
C ILE A 408 -4.78 9.58 10.64
N SER A 409 -4.99 9.16 11.89
CA SER A 409 -5.14 10.04 13.06
C SER A 409 -3.82 10.43 13.74
#